data_AF-A0A964XCZ7-F1
#
_entry.id   AF-A0A964XCZ7-F1
#
_cell.length_a   1.000
_cell.length_b   1.000
_cell.length_c   1.000
_cell.angle_alpha   90.00
_cell.angle_beta   90.00
_cell.angle_gamma   90.00
#
_symmetry.space_group_name_H-M   'P 1'
#
loop_
_entity.id
_entity.type
_entity.pdbx_description
1 polymer ?
#
loop_
_entity_poly.entity_id
_entity_poly.type
_entity_poly.pdbx_seq_one_letter_code
_entity_poly.pdbx_strand_id
1 'polypeptide(L)'
;MPPRNLILASLLALGLTACGDDGDITAPAAPEGNPTDTARPQGDQPTAGRIGHATGRIVSLGRDGNFLTIEHDEFEGDIAMGAMTMGFDIMGGVDLSRFSKGDEVAFRVKQGFDGTYRIMAICDTAAHGADCLSAKSGR
;
A
#
# COMPACT_ATOMS: atom_id res chain seq x y z
N MET A 1 7.98 28.60 33.05
CA MET A 1 6.66 29.22 33.27
C MET A 1 5.82 28.99 32.03
N PRO A 2 4.74 28.18 32.06
CA PRO A 2 3.82 28.11 30.93
C PRO A 2 2.61 29.03 31.16
N PRO A 3 2.18 29.84 30.18
CA PRO A 3 0.82 30.37 30.20
C PRO A 3 -0.15 29.38 29.55
N ARG A 4 -1.13 28.96 30.37
CA ARG A 4 -2.40 28.34 29.95
C ARG A 4 -3.13 29.31 29.04
N ASN A 5 -3.63 28.84 27.89
CA ASN A 5 -4.67 29.57 27.16
C ASN A 5 -5.82 28.64 26.75
N LEU A 6 -7.01 29.22 26.92
CA LEU A 6 -8.31 28.58 26.99
C LEU A 6 -8.91 28.20 25.64
N ILE A 7 -9.78 27.20 25.75
CA ILE A 7 -10.79 26.65 24.83
C ILE A 7 -11.57 27.74 24.09
N LEU A 8 -11.77 27.54 22.79
CA LEU A 8 -12.95 28.02 22.06
C LEU A 8 -13.46 26.88 21.16
N ALA A 9 -14.56 26.27 21.60
CA ALA A 9 -15.36 25.36 20.82
C ALA A 9 -16.24 26.18 19.88
N SER A 10 -16.12 25.96 18.57
CA SER A 10 -17.03 26.51 17.57
C SER A 10 -17.77 25.36 16.91
N LEU A 11 -19.01 25.12 17.36
CA LEU A 11 -20.01 24.37 16.63
C LEU A 11 -20.61 25.30 15.56
N LEU A 12 -20.62 24.87 14.29
CA LEU A 12 -21.55 25.41 13.29
C LEU A 12 -22.38 24.27 12.69
N ALA A 13 -23.70 24.48 12.77
CA ALA A 13 -24.75 23.58 12.37
C ALA A 13 -25.19 23.81 10.91
N LEU A 14 -25.53 22.68 10.27
CA LEU A 14 -26.50 22.39 9.20
C LEU A 14 -26.98 23.49 8.22
N GLY A 15 -26.92 23.14 6.94
CA GLY A 15 -27.85 23.62 5.90
C GLY A 15 -28.24 22.47 4.95
N LEU A 16 -29.50 22.00 5.04
CA LEU A 16 -30.19 21.16 4.05
C LEU A 16 -31.20 22.03 3.29
N THR A 17 -31.10 22.12 1.97
CA THR A 17 -32.19 22.37 0.98
C THR A 17 -31.53 22.36 -0.41
N ALA A 18 -32.06 21.78 -1.48
CA ALA A 18 -33.42 21.95 -2.01
C ALA A 18 -33.87 20.78 -2.91
N CYS A 19 -35.20 20.62 -2.98
CA CYS A 19 -35.96 19.75 -3.88
C CYS A 19 -36.30 20.45 -5.21
N GLY A 20 -36.65 19.65 -6.23
CA GLY A 20 -37.31 20.06 -7.50
C GLY A 20 -36.65 19.34 -8.68
N ASP A 21 -37.33 18.65 -9.60
CA ASP A 21 -38.70 18.78 -10.07
C ASP A 21 -39.13 17.46 -10.75
N ASP A 22 -40.39 17.05 -10.57
CA ASP A 22 -41.04 15.89 -11.21
C ASP A 22 -41.56 16.29 -12.60
N GLY A 23 -41.11 15.56 -13.63
CA GLY A 23 -41.60 15.70 -15.00
C GLY A 23 -41.86 14.32 -15.64
N ASP A 24 -43.06 13.80 -15.39
CA ASP A 24 -43.67 12.63 -16.05
C ASP A 24 -43.74 12.81 -17.57
N ILE A 25 -43.25 11.83 -18.33
CA ILE A 25 -43.76 11.54 -19.68
C ILE A 25 -43.87 10.01 -19.85
N THR A 26 -45.08 9.52 -19.66
CA THR A 26 -45.77 8.50 -20.48
C THR A 26 -45.09 7.15 -20.73
N ALA A 27 -45.62 6.10 -20.08
CA ALA A 27 -45.47 4.71 -20.49
C ALA A 27 -46.29 4.38 -21.76
N PRO A 28 -45.80 3.43 -22.58
CA PRO A 28 -46.68 2.30 -22.90
C PRO A 28 -46.01 0.92 -22.78
N ALA A 29 -46.78 0.02 -22.16
CA ALA A 29 -46.83 -1.44 -22.20
C ALA A 29 -45.67 -2.27 -22.78
N ALA A 30 -45.23 -3.24 -21.96
CA ALA A 30 -44.33 -4.36 -22.26
C ALA A 30 -44.86 -5.30 -23.39
N PRO A 31 -44.02 -6.17 -23.97
CA PRO A 31 -43.70 -7.42 -23.27
C PRO A 31 -42.22 -7.83 -23.31
N GLU A 32 -41.80 -8.41 -22.18
CA GLU A 32 -40.90 -9.56 -22.08
C GLU A 32 -39.59 -9.52 -22.90
N GLY A 33 -38.57 -8.93 -22.27
CA GLY A 33 -37.18 -9.33 -22.45
C GLY A 33 -36.52 -9.24 -21.09
N ASN A 34 -36.06 -10.38 -20.53
CA ASN A 34 -35.33 -10.41 -19.26
C ASN A 34 -34.23 -9.34 -19.28
N PRO A 35 -34.29 -8.27 -18.47
CA PRO A 35 -33.13 -7.43 -18.28
C PRO A 35 -32.14 -8.28 -17.49
N THR A 36 -31.07 -8.64 -18.18
CA THR A 36 -29.87 -9.26 -17.65
C THR A 36 -29.57 -8.68 -16.28
N ASP A 37 -29.73 -9.49 -15.24
CA ASP A 37 -29.11 -9.27 -13.93
C ASP A 37 -27.59 -9.31 -14.14
N THR A 38 -27.05 -8.19 -14.58
CA THR A 38 -25.65 -7.87 -14.41
C THR A 38 -25.59 -6.65 -13.51
N ALA A 39 -26.14 -6.79 -12.30
CA ALA A 39 -25.48 -6.21 -11.16
C ALA A 39 -24.09 -6.87 -11.07
N ARG A 40 -23.14 -6.38 -11.87
CA ARG A 40 -21.73 -6.61 -11.58
C ARG A 40 -21.53 -5.96 -10.21
N PRO A 41 -21.14 -6.69 -9.16
CA PRO A 41 -20.48 -6.02 -8.06
C PRO A 41 -19.24 -5.40 -8.70
N GLN A 42 -19.25 -4.07 -8.84
CA GLN A 42 -18.01 -3.31 -8.94
C GLN A 42 -17.34 -3.54 -7.59
N GLY A 43 -16.70 -4.72 -7.46
CA GLY A 43 -15.76 -4.95 -6.41
C GLY A 43 -14.75 -3.84 -6.57
N ASP A 44 -14.68 -3.01 -5.53
CA ASP A 44 -13.54 -2.20 -5.20
C ASP A 44 -12.34 -3.17 -5.11
N GLN A 45 -11.83 -3.58 -6.27
CA GLN A 45 -10.59 -4.31 -6.36
C GLN A 45 -9.55 -3.23 -6.13
N PRO A 46 -8.87 -3.20 -4.98
CA PRO A 46 -7.71 -2.35 -4.86
C PRO A 46 -6.80 -2.80 -5.99
N THR A 47 -6.60 -1.95 -6.99
CA THR A 47 -5.66 -2.18 -8.07
C THR A 47 -4.33 -2.51 -7.40
N ALA A 48 -4.02 -3.80 -7.33
CA ALA A 48 -2.94 -4.29 -6.52
C ALA A 48 -1.66 -3.84 -7.22
N GLY A 49 -0.98 -2.85 -6.64
CA GLY A 49 0.33 -2.44 -7.13
C GLY A 49 1.25 -3.65 -7.26
N ARG A 50 2.11 -3.65 -8.28
CA ARG A 50 3.01 -4.78 -8.61
C ARG A 50 3.84 -5.16 -7.39
N ILE A 51 3.97 -6.46 -7.16
CA ILE A 51 4.75 -6.99 -6.03
C ILE A 51 6.00 -7.65 -6.59
N GLY A 52 7.14 -7.40 -5.96
CA GLY A 52 8.39 -8.05 -6.28
C GLY A 52 9.13 -8.47 -5.02
N HIS A 53 10.01 -9.45 -5.14
CA HIS A 53 10.88 -9.87 -4.06
C HIS A 53 12.30 -10.08 -4.58
N ALA A 54 13.26 -9.82 -3.70
CA ALA A 54 14.69 -10.00 -3.99
C ALA A 54 15.45 -10.32 -2.70
N THR A 55 16.65 -10.82 -2.86
CA THR A 55 17.69 -10.85 -1.83
C THR A 55 18.63 -9.67 -2.02
N GLY A 56 19.40 -9.35 -0.99
CA GLY A 56 20.41 -8.29 -1.09
C GLY A 56 21.12 -8.01 0.23
N ARG A 57 21.95 -6.97 0.20
CA ARG A 57 22.74 -6.51 1.34
C ARG A 57 22.40 -5.06 1.65
N ILE A 58 22.17 -4.76 2.93
CA ILE A 58 21.91 -3.38 3.36
C ILE A 58 23.18 -2.55 3.24
N VAL A 59 23.12 -1.49 2.43
CA VAL A 59 24.23 -0.54 2.23
C VAL A 59 24.11 0.64 3.20
N SER A 60 22.89 1.10 3.47
CA SER A 60 22.62 2.16 4.44
C SER A 60 21.17 2.14 4.94
N LEU A 61 20.97 2.63 6.15
CA LEU A 61 19.66 2.89 6.75
C LEU A 61 19.44 4.40 6.86
N GLY A 62 18.26 4.87 6.46
CA GLY A 62 17.82 6.24 6.68
C GLY A 62 17.69 6.52 8.19
N ARG A 63 17.97 7.76 8.60
CA ARG A 63 17.99 8.17 10.03
C ARG A 63 16.67 7.92 10.75
N ASP A 64 15.56 7.97 10.02
CA ASP A 64 14.21 7.87 10.57
C ASP A 64 13.60 6.46 10.39
N GLY A 65 14.36 5.49 9.87
CA GLY A 65 13.86 4.14 9.60
C GLY A 65 12.79 4.06 8.50
N ASN A 66 12.66 5.11 7.69
CA ASN A 66 11.67 5.23 6.61
C ASN A 66 12.26 4.96 5.22
N PHE A 67 13.57 4.70 5.14
CA PHE A 67 14.29 4.49 3.89
C PHE A 67 15.44 3.51 4.08
N LEU A 68 15.66 2.62 3.11
CA LEU A 68 16.76 1.66 3.07
C LEU A 68 17.45 1.74 1.71
N THR A 69 18.79 1.75 1.69
CA THR A 69 19.55 1.49 0.46
C THR A 69 20.06 0.06 0.51
N ILE A 70 19.74 -0.72 -0.51
CA ILE A 70 20.11 -2.14 -0.62
C ILE A 70 20.82 -2.36 -1.94
N GLU A 71 21.97 -3.04 -1.89
CA GLU A 71 22.57 -3.72 -3.04
C GLU A 71 21.78 -5.02 -3.21
N HIS A 72 20.85 -5.06 -4.15
CA HIS A 72 19.93 -6.19 -4.32
C HIS A 72 20.29 -7.01 -5.55
N ASP A 73 19.95 -8.29 -5.48
CA ASP A 73 20.02 -9.23 -6.59
C ASP A 73 18.86 -9.01 -7.57
N GLU A 74 18.73 -9.87 -8.58
CA GLU A 74 17.61 -9.80 -9.51
C GLU A 74 16.26 -9.98 -8.80
N PHE A 75 15.31 -9.12 -9.15
CA PHE A 75 13.94 -9.23 -8.65
C PHE A 75 13.18 -10.33 -9.36
N GLU A 76 12.39 -11.04 -8.57
CA GLU A 76 11.38 -11.99 -9.01
C GLU A 76 9.97 -11.43 -8.73
N GLY A 77 8.95 -12.03 -9.36
CA GLY A 77 7.54 -11.64 -9.23
C GLY A 77 7.08 -10.71 -10.34
N ASP A 78 6.18 -9.77 -10.01
CA ASP A 78 5.60 -8.85 -10.99
C ASP A 78 6.56 -7.73 -11.38
N ILE A 79 7.58 -7.44 -10.58
CA ILE A 79 8.58 -6.40 -10.83
C ILE A 79 9.81 -7.07 -11.44
N ALA A 80 10.13 -6.72 -12.69
CA ALA A 80 11.34 -7.20 -13.37
C ALA A 80 12.43 -6.12 -13.29
N MET A 81 13.44 -6.36 -12.46
CA MET A 81 14.55 -5.43 -12.22
C MET A 81 15.82 -6.23 -11.97
N GLY A 82 16.87 -5.97 -12.75
CA GLY A 82 18.16 -6.63 -12.57
C GLY A 82 18.86 -6.20 -11.27
N ALA A 83 19.92 -6.90 -10.91
CA ALA A 83 20.72 -6.59 -9.73
C ALA A 83 21.32 -5.17 -9.80
N MET A 84 21.10 -4.37 -8.75
CA MET A 84 21.65 -3.02 -8.64
C MET A 84 21.61 -2.52 -7.18
N THR A 85 22.19 -1.34 -6.94
CA THR A 85 22.08 -0.66 -5.64
C THR A 85 21.09 0.48 -5.76
N MET A 86 20.00 0.44 -4.98
CA MET A 86 19.01 1.51 -4.96
C MET A 86 18.33 1.69 -3.61
N GLY A 87 17.58 2.78 -3.50
CA GLY A 87 16.81 3.14 -2.32
C GLY A 87 15.37 2.67 -2.39
N PHE A 88 14.86 2.24 -1.25
CA PHE A 88 13.49 1.80 -1.05
C PHE A 88 12.87 2.54 0.14
N ASP A 89 11.65 3.02 -0.05
CA ASP A 89 10.82 3.51 1.04
C ASP A 89 10.33 2.36 1.90
N ILE A 90 9.89 2.65 3.13
CA ILE A 90 9.41 1.62 4.06
C ILE A 90 7.90 1.76 4.23
N MET A 91 7.15 0.66 4.03
CA MET A 91 5.73 0.63 4.39
C MET A 91 5.58 0.66 5.92
N GLY A 92 4.55 1.37 6.39
CA GLY A 92 4.23 1.40 7.81
C GLY A 92 4.08 0.00 8.41
N GLY A 93 4.67 -0.22 9.58
CA GLY A 93 4.63 -1.50 10.29
C GLY A 93 5.81 -2.44 10.01
N VAL A 94 6.72 -2.09 9.10
CA VAL A 94 7.99 -2.78 8.95
C VAL A 94 8.98 -2.26 10.01
N ASP A 95 9.46 -3.16 10.86
CA ASP A 95 10.44 -2.85 11.90
C ASP A 95 11.87 -3.05 11.39
N LEU A 96 12.65 -1.98 11.40
CA LEU A 96 14.05 -1.96 10.98
C LEU A 96 15.06 -1.96 12.14
N SER A 97 14.61 -1.92 13.40
CA SER A 97 15.52 -1.67 14.55
C SER A 97 16.57 -2.75 14.77
N ARG A 98 16.34 -3.93 14.19
CA ARG A 98 17.20 -5.12 14.26
C ARG A 98 18.19 -5.25 13.11
N PHE A 99 18.10 -4.38 12.10
CA PHE A 99 18.93 -4.44 10.92
C PHE A 99 20.05 -3.40 10.98
N SER A 100 21.17 -3.73 10.34
CA SER A 100 22.38 -2.93 10.26
C SER A 100 22.95 -2.96 8.84
N LYS A 101 23.83 -1.99 8.57
CA LYS A 101 24.62 -2.01 7.34
C LYS A 101 25.43 -3.31 7.29
N GLY A 102 25.39 -3.97 6.13
CA GLY A 102 26.09 -5.21 5.87
C GLY A 102 25.22 -6.46 5.99
N ASP A 103 24.04 -6.35 6.61
CA ASP A 103 23.15 -7.50 6.78
C ASP A 103 22.65 -8.01 5.43
N GLU A 104 22.65 -9.34 5.30
CA GLU A 104 22.02 -10.04 4.18
C GLU A 104 20.54 -10.23 4.48
N VAL A 105 19.70 -9.82 3.53
CA VAL A 105 18.26 -9.77 3.70
C VAL A 105 17.53 -10.35 2.50
N ALA A 106 16.39 -10.96 2.78
CA ALA A 106 15.34 -11.19 1.80
C ALA A 106 14.23 -10.18 2.08
N PHE A 107 13.69 -9.57 1.03
CA PHE A 107 12.67 -8.53 1.18
C PHE A 107 11.64 -8.56 0.05
N ARG A 108 10.46 -8.01 0.34
CA ARG A 108 9.37 -7.80 -0.63
C ARG A 108 9.07 -6.34 -0.75
N VAL A 109 8.77 -5.90 -1.97
CA VAL A 109 8.39 -4.53 -2.27
C VAL A 109 7.06 -4.45 -3.01
N LYS A 110 6.34 -3.36 -2.80
CA LYS A 110 5.24 -2.92 -3.67
C LYS A 110 5.71 -1.75 -4.50
N GLN A 111 5.43 -1.76 -5.80
CA GLN A 111 5.48 -0.55 -6.61
C GLN A 111 4.16 0.23 -6.44
N GLY A 112 4.25 1.46 -5.95
CA GLY A 112 3.11 2.37 -5.89
C GLY A 112 2.74 2.94 -7.27
N PHE A 113 1.57 3.58 -7.36
CA PHE A 113 1.15 4.31 -8.58
C PHE A 113 2.08 5.48 -8.92
N ASP A 114 2.80 5.98 -7.92
CA ASP A 114 3.83 7.00 -8.06
C ASP A 114 5.17 6.45 -8.59
N GLY A 115 5.24 5.15 -8.87
CA GLY A 115 6.44 4.47 -9.36
C GLY A 115 7.48 4.16 -8.28
N THR A 116 7.25 4.57 -7.03
CA THR A 116 8.18 4.31 -5.92
C THR A 116 8.03 2.87 -5.41
N TYR A 117 9.15 2.31 -4.94
CA TYR A 117 9.20 0.96 -4.39
C TYR A 117 9.24 1.02 -2.87
N ARG A 118 8.30 0.32 -2.23
CA ARG A 118 8.14 0.31 -0.77
C ARG A 118 8.32 -1.08 -0.21
N ILE A 119 9.27 -1.27 0.71
CA ILE A 119 9.46 -2.53 1.44
C ILE A 119 8.25 -2.78 2.31
N MET A 120 7.60 -3.92 2.12
CA MET A 120 6.46 -4.38 2.93
C MET A 120 6.85 -5.50 3.91
N ALA A 121 7.94 -6.20 3.62
CA ALA A 121 8.47 -7.26 4.45
C ALA A 121 9.97 -7.33 4.22
N ILE A 122 10.72 -7.52 5.31
CA ILE A 122 12.17 -7.72 5.29
C ILE A 122 12.52 -8.75 6.35
N CYS A 123 13.51 -9.57 6.06
CA CYS A 123 13.97 -10.62 6.93
C CYS A 123 15.48 -10.80 6.75
N ASP A 124 16.17 -11.01 7.87
CA ASP A 124 17.60 -11.33 7.92
C ASP A 124 17.79 -12.80 7.56
N THR A 125 18.39 -13.07 6.40
CA THR A 125 18.58 -14.43 5.87
C THR A 125 19.63 -15.20 6.64
N ALA A 126 20.61 -14.53 7.24
CA ALA A 126 21.63 -15.19 8.06
C ALA A 126 21.01 -15.73 9.36
N ALA A 127 20.03 -15.03 9.93
CA ALA A 127 19.37 -15.46 11.16
C ALA A 127 18.23 -16.49 10.94
N HIS A 128 17.53 -16.45 9.79
CA HIS A 128 16.28 -17.22 9.59
C HIS A 128 16.33 -18.25 8.45
N GLY A 129 17.37 -18.26 7.62
CA GLY A 129 17.54 -19.25 6.54
C GLY A 129 16.44 -19.20 5.47
N ALA A 130 16.13 -20.35 4.86
CA ALA A 130 15.29 -20.44 3.66
C ALA A 130 13.83 -19.99 3.85
N ASP A 131 13.31 -20.01 5.07
CA ASP A 131 11.91 -19.66 5.36
C ASP A 131 11.71 -18.18 5.72
N CYS A 132 12.72 -17.34 5.48
CA CYS A 132 12.81 -15.96 5.94
C CYS A 132 11.52 -15.13 5.68
N LEU A 133 10.96 -15.23 4.48
CA LEU A 133 9.77 -14.47 4.07
C LEU A 133 8.46 -15.29 4.15
N SER A 134 8.54 -16.58 4.47
CA SER A 134 7.41 -17.51 4.53
C SER A 134 6.46 -17.16 5.69
N ALA A 135 7.02 -16.72 6.82
CA ALA A 135 6.27 -16.38 8.03
C ALA A 135 5.42 -15.10 7.94
N LYS A 136 5.60 -14.28 6.89
CA LYS A 136 4.95 -12.97 6.72
C LYS A 136 3.95 -12.89 5.56
N SER A 137 3.74 -13.99 4.81
CA SER A 137 2.79 -14.06 3.67
C SER A 137 1.33 -14.34 4.07
N GLY A 138 1.07 -14.71 5.32
CA GLY A 138 -0.23 -15.22 5.76
C GLY A 138 -0.86 -14.38 6.86
N ARG A 139 -1.36 -13.20 6.53
CA ARG A 139 -2.50 -12.59 7.24
C ARG A 139 -3.11 -11.43 6.46
#